data_AF-A0A3G8R6Q7-F1
#
_entry.id   AF-A0A3G8R6Q7-F1
#
_cell.length_a   1.000
_cell.length_b   1.000
_cell.length_c   1.000
_cell.angle_alpha   90.00
_cell.angle_beta   90.00
_cell.angle_gamma   90.00
#
_symmetry.space_group_name_H-M   'P 1'
#
loop_
_entity.id
_entity.type
_entity.pdbx_description
1 polymer ?
#
loop_
_entity_poly.entity_id
_entity_poly.type
_entity_poly.pdbx_seq_one_letter_code
_entity_poly.pdbx_strand_id
1 'polypeptide(L)' 'MEAIIDLLNPSTTTGSLLIGIISGLISGLILGFFSGKKYETNKFATKGNQSPIIHSSDIKVNTHDK' A
#
# COMPACT_ATOMS: atom_id res chain seq x y z
N MET A 1 11.39 -34.54 2.31
CA MET A 1 10.97 -33.90 1.04
C MET A 1 9.55 -34.29 0.66
N GLU A 2 9.08 -35.51 0.99
CA GLU A 2 7.72 -35.98 0.69
C GLU A 2 6.59 -35.21 1.42
N ALA A 3 6.77 -34.87 2.70
CA ALA A 3 5.73 -34.18 3.47
C ALA A 3 5.32 -32.80 2.90
N ILE A 4 6.24 -32.10 2.21
CA ILE A 4 5.94 -30.81 1.57
C ILE A 4 5.10 -31.01 0.31
N ILE A 5 5.38 -32.08 -0.44
CA ILE A 5 4.66 -32.42 -1.66
C ILE A 5 3.23 -32.83 -1.31
N ASP A 6 3.03 -33.57 -0.22
CA ASP A 6 1.70 -33.92 0.28
C ASP A 6 0.92 -32.72 0.82
N LEU A 7 1.61 -31.78 1.48
CA LEU A 7 0.96 -30.57 2.02
C LEU A 7 0.51 -29.60 0.90
N LEU A 8 1.18 -29.63 -0.25
CA LEU A 8 0.80 -28.90 -1.45
C LEU A 8 0.03 -29.76 -2.46
N ASN A 9 -0.57 -30.89 -2.02
CA ASN A 9 -1.38 -31.71 -2.89
C ASN A 9 -2.75 -31.04 -3.13
N PRO A 10 -3.06 -30.60 -4.37
CA PRO A 10 -4.30 -29.88 -4.67
C PRO A 10 -5.55 -30.75 -4.54
N SER A 11 -5.38 -32.07 -4.47
CA SER A 11 -6.46 -33.05 -4.30
C SER A 11 -7.02 -33.05 -2.87
N THR A 12 -6.31 -32.42 -1.92
CA THR A 12 -6.73 -32.30 -0.52
C THR A 12 -7.29 -30.91 -0.23
N THR A 13 -8.24 -30.82 0.69
CA THR A 13 -8.82 -29.52 1.11
C THR A 13 -7.75 -28.58 1.67
N THR A 14 -6.82 -29.12 2.46
CA THR A 14 -5.72 -28.33 3.05
C THR A 14 -4.75 -27.84 1.96
N GLY A 15 -4.36 -28.70 1.02
CA GLY A 15 -3.45 -28.31 -0.05
C GLY A 15 -4.06 -27.31 -1.03
N SER A 16 -5.32 -27.48 -1.40
CA SER A 16 -6.04 -26.50 -2.24
C SER A 16 -6.18 -25.13 -1.57
N LEU A 17 -6.44 -25.09 -0.25
CA LEU A 17 -6.46 -23.84 0.52
C LEU A 17 -5.09 -23.15 0.53
N LEU A 18 -4.02 -23.89 0.80
CA LEU A 18 -2.65 -23.36 0.82
C LEU A 18 -2.23 -22.82 -0.55
N ILE A 19 -2.52 -23.56 -1.62
CA ILE A 19 -2.27 -23.11 -3.00
C ILE A 19 -3.10 -21.85 -3.33
N GLY A 20 -4.36 -21.79 -2.88
CA GLY A 20 -5.22 -20.61 -3.02
C GLY A 20 -4.64 -19.37 -2.34
N ILE A 21 -4.13 -19.51 -1.11
CA ILE A 21 -3.48 -18.41 -0.39
C ILE A 21 -2.22 -17.95 -1.12
N ILE A 22 -1.35 -18.88 -1.52
CA ILE A 22 -0.10 -18.55 -2.22
C ILE A 22 -0.38 -17.85 -3.56
N SER A 23 -1.31 -18.39 -4.35
CA SER A 23 -1.69 -17.79 -5.64
C SER A 23 -2.34 -16.42 -5.48
N GLY A 24 -3.18 -16.23 -4.45
CA GLY A 24 -3.77 -14.94 -4.11
C GLY A 24 -2.73 -13.88 -3.73
N LEU A 25 -1.72 -14.26 -2.93
CA LEU A 25 -0.62 -13.36 -2.56
C LEU A 25 0.23 -12.95 -3.78
N ILE A 26 0.54 -13.90 -4.66
CA ILE A 26 1.28 -13.62 -5.90
C ILE A 26 0.48 -12.69 -6.81
N SER A 27 -0.82 -12.97 -7.00
CA SER A 27 -1.71 -12.12 -7.79
C SER A 27 -1.81 -10.70 -7.21
N GLY A 28 -1.99 -10.57 -5.90
CA GLY A 28 -2.03 -9.29 -5.21
C GLY A 28 -0.72 -8.50 -5.32
N LEU A 29 0.43 -9.18 -5.29
CA LEU A 29 1.74 -8.55 -5.48
C LEU A 29 1.94 -8.03 -6.90
N ILE A 30 1.55 -8.83 -7.90
CA ILE A 30 1.59 -8.41 -9.32
C ILE A 30 0.66 -7.22 -9.55
N LEU A 31 -0.59 -7.30 -9.08
CA LEU A 31 -1.54 -6.19 -9.14
C LEU A 31 -1.04 -4.95 -8.40
N GLY A 32 -0.41 -5.12 -7.24
CA GLY A 32 0.19 -4.01 -6.49
C GLY A 32 1.36 -3.36 -7.23
N PHE A 33 2.19 -4.16 -7.90
CA PHE A 33 3.30 -3.67 -8.72
C PHE A 33 2.81 -2.87 -9.93
N PHE A 34 1.80 -3.38 -10.65
CA PHE A 34 1.20 -2.70 -11.81
C PHE A 34 0.28 -1.55 -11.44
N SER A 35 -0.42 -1.61 -10.29
CA SER A 35 -1.32 -0.55 -9.83
C SER A 35 -0.57 0.74 -9.54
N GLY A 36 0.76 0.74 -9.52
CA GLY A 36 1.56 1.96 -9.47
C GLY A 36 1.29 2.81 -8.22
N LYS A 37 0.67 2.22 -7.18
CA LYS A 37 0.50 2.85 -5.87
C LYS A 37 1.88 2.92 -5.25
N LYS A 38 2.63 3.94 -5.68
CA LYS A 38 3.59 4.59 -4.81
C LYS A 38 2.78 4.90 -3.58
N TYR A 39 3.03 4.17 -2.50
CA TYR A 39 2.66 4.64 -1.19
C TYR A 39 3.34 6.00 -1.11
N GLU A 40 2.60 7.06 -1.40
CA GLU A 40 2.99 8.41 -1.05
C GLU A 40 3.04 8.39 0.46
N THR A 41 4.17 7.92 0.97
CA THR A 41 4.68 8.40 2.22
C THR A 41 4.71 9.90 2.00
N ASN A 42 3.71 10.57 2.57
CA ASN A 42 3.73 11.99 2.82
C ASN A 42 4.93 12.20 3.75
N LYS A 43 6.13 12.11 3.19
CA LYS A 43 7.35 12.58 3.81
C LYS A 43 7.13 14.07 3.82
N PHE A 44 6.55 14.57 4.91
CA PHE A 44 6.74 15.96 5.28
C PHE A 44 8.22 16.24 5.05
N ALA A 45 8.53 17.05 4.06
CA ALA A 45 9.90 17.38 3.71
C ALA A 45 10.43 18.28 4.83
N THR A 46 10.78 17.68 5.96
CA THR A 46 11.49 18.37 7.04
C THR A 46 12.92 18.54 6.55
N LYS A 47 13.18 19.66 5.89
CA LYS A 47 14.51 20.07 5.46
C LYS A 47 15.05 21.05 6.50
N GLY A 48 15.54 20.54 7.64
CA GLY A 48 16.11 21.36 8.71
C GLY A 48 15.08 22.21 9.49
N ASN A 49 15.32 22.35 10.79
CA ASN A 49 14.55 23.14 11.76
C ASN A 49 13.01 23.15 11.62
N GLN A 50 12.39 21.97 11.74
CA GLN A 50 11.05 21.70 12.30
C GLN A 50 9.87 22.65 11.94
N SER A 51 9.87 23.29 10.78
CA SER A 51 8.72 24.09 10.33
C SER A 51 8.09 23.46 9.09
N PRO A 52 6.80 23.09 9.10
CA PRO A 52 6.12 22.70 7.87
C PRO A 52 6.12 23.89 6.91
N ILE A 53 6.52 23.64 5.66
CA ILE A 53 6.45 24.64 4.59
C ILE A 53 4.97 24.78 4.23
N ILE A 54 4.30 25.76 4.82
CA ILE A 54 2.94 26.15 4.47
C ILE A 54 3.05 27.04 3.23
N HIS A 55 2.61 26.52 2.08
CA HIS A 55 2.32 27.38 0.93
C HIS A 55 1.04 28.15 1.28
N SER A 56 1.22 29.35 1.85
CA SER A 56 0.15 30.32 2.03
C SER A 56 -0.43 30.66 0.66
N SER A 57 -1.43 29.91 0.23
CA SER A 57 -2.34 30.36 -0.81
C SER A 57 -3.15 31.51 -0.19
N ASP A 58 -3.21 32.63 -0.91
CA ASP A 58 -3.75 33.90 -0.43
C ASP A 58 -5.06 33.71 0.33
N ILE A 59 -5.03 33.88 1.65
CA ILE A 59 -6.24 34.01 2.45
C ILE A 59 -6.83 35.36 2.05
N LYS A 60 -7.81 35.35 1.14
CA LYS A 60 -8.65 36.52 0.86
C LYS A 60 -9.48 36.79 2.10
N VAL A 61 -8.96 37.61 3.00
CA VAL A 61 -9.70 38.18 4.11
C VAL A 61 -10.74 39.13 3.52
N ASN A 62 -11.98 38.69 3.42
CA ASN A 62 -13.10 39.54 3.03
C ASN A 62 -13.55 40.33 4.27
N THR A 63 -12.84 41.41 4.60
CA THR A 63 -13.35 42.42 5.53
C THR A 63 -14.46 43.20 4.83
N HIS A 64 -15.70 42.87 5.14
CA HIS A 64 -16.85 43.70 4.80
C HIS A 64 -17.04 44.71 5.93
N ASP A 65 -16.32 45.83 5.84
CA ASP A 65 -16.47 46.96 6.76
C ASP A 65 -17.50 47.93 6.14
N LYS A 66 -18.68 48.01 6.75
CA LYS A 66 -19.67 49.08 6.59
C LYS A 66 -20.50 49.22 7.85
#